data_AF-A0A8S9DVC4-F1
#
_entry.id   AF-A0A8S9DVC4-F1
#
_cell.length_a   1.000
_cell.length_b   1.000
_cell.length_c   1.000
_cell.angle_alpha   90.00
_cell.angle_beta   90.00
_cell.angle_gamma   90.00
#
_symmetry.space_group_name_H-M   'P 1'
#
loop_
_entity.id
_entity.type
_entity.pdbx_description
1 polymer ?
#
loop_
_entity_poly.entity_id
_entity_poly.type
_entity_poly.pdbx_seq_one_letter_code
_entity_poly.pdbx_strand_id
1 'polypeptide(L)'
;MSGNKYPEAHKLILFVEKAPFSEEDKTKFKEMLNKDGLTDETTQEIHKALTVLPKESFSSDWQHAKFNMDLAGILRQWRLSKGSKKFKRSR
;
A
#
# COMPACT_ATOMS: atom_id res chain seq x y z
N MET A 1 21.12 -8.13 1.40
CA MET A 1 20.22 -7.05 1.85
C MET A 1 19.92 -6.16 0.65
N SER A 2 18.93 -6.53 -0.17
CA SER A 2 18.51 -5.72 -1.32
C SER A 2 17.94 -4.41 -0.80
N GLY A 3 18.71 -3.33 -0.93
CA GLY A 3 18.27 -1.98 -0.58
C GLY A 3 16.96 -1.71 -1.32
N ASN A 4 15.89 -1.52 -0.56
CA ASN A 4 14.57 -1.32 -1.12
C ASN A 4 14.63 -0.05 -1.99
N LYS A 5 14.52 -0.22 -3.31
CA LYS A 5 14.74 0.85 -4.31
C LYS A 5 13.78 2.03 -4.10
N TYR A 6 12.69 1.78 -3.37
CA TYR A 6 11.67 2.75 -2.99
C TYR A 6 11.37 2.68 -1.49
N PRO A 7 11.96 3.54 -0.65
CA PRO A 7 11.66 3.57 0.79
C PRO A 7 10.18 3.88 1.08
N GLU A 8 9.51 4.60 0.16
CA GLU A 8 8.06 4.87 0.22
C GLU A 8 7.23 3.58 0.06
N ALA A 9 7.70 2.61 -0.75
CA ALA A 9 7.03 1.33 -0.96
C ALA A 9 7.16 0.37 0.23
N HIS A 10 8.18 0.56 1.08
CA HIS A 10 8.41 -0.30 2.23
C HIS A 10 7.25 -0.25 3.25
N LYS A 11 6.62 0.91 3.44
CA LYS A 11 5.43 1.02 4.31
C LYS A 11 4.26 0.20 3.80
N LEU A 12 4.06 0.18 2.49
CA LEU A 12 2.98 -0.57 1.86
C LEU A 12 3.29 -2.08 1.84
N ILE A 13 4.56 -2.47 1.68
CA ILE A 13 5.01 -3.85 1.83
C ILE A 13 4.70 -4.38 3.24
N LEU A 14 5.06 -3.62 4.28
CA LEU A 14 4.75 -3.97 5.67
C LEU A 14 3.24 -4.02 5.93
N PHE A 15 2.46 -3.18 5.25
CA PHE A 15 1.00 -3.23 5.32
C PHE A 15 0.45 -4.53 4.71
N VAL A 16 0.91 -4.90 3.51
CA VAL A 16 0.52 -6.14 2.84
C VAL A 16 0.87 -7.37 3.67
N GLU A 17 2.00 -7.36 4.37
CA GLU A 17 2.38 -8.45 5.29
C GLU A 17 1.39 -8.64 6.45
N LYS A 18 0.92 -7.52 7.02
CA LYS A 18 0.00 -7.49 8.16
C LYS A 18 -1.45 -7.73 7.77
N ALA A 19 -1.82 -7.39 6.54
CA ALA A 19 -3.17 -7.58 6.05
C ALA A 19 -3.49 -9.08 5.87
N PRO A 20 -4.76 -9.50 6.02
CA PRO A 20 -5.19 -10.88 5.88
C PRO A 20 -5.34 -11.27 4.39
N PHE A 21 -4.37 -10.90 3.56
CA PHE A 21 -4.28 -11.37 2.18
C PHE A 21 -3.82 -12.83 2.13
N SER A 22 -4.17 -13.54 1.06
CA SER A 22 -3.60 -14.84 0.74
C SER A 22 -2.07 -14.75 0.57
N GLU A 23 -1.35 -15.84 0.79
CA GLU A 23 0.11 -15.85 0.60
C GLU A 23 0.52 -15.55 -0.85
N GLU A 24 -0.32 -15.98 -1.81
CA GLU A 24 -0.15 -15.68 -3.23
C GLU A 24 -0.29 -14.18 -3.52
N ASP A 25 -1.29 -13.53 -2.94
CA ASP A 25 -1.49 -12.09 -3.14
C ASP A 25 -0.40 -11.28 -2.43
N LYS A 26 0.05 -11.72 -1.24
CA LYS A 26 1.17 -11.11 -0.53
C LYS A 26 2.44 -11.14 -1.36
N THR A 27 2.77 -12.27 -1.98
CA THR A 27 3.97 -12.40 -2.82
C THR A 27 3.85 -11.56 -4.09
N LYS A 28 2.71 -11.60 -4.78
CA LYS A 28 2.42 -10.73 -5.95
C LYS A 28 2.59 -9.25 -5.63
N PHE A 29 1.94 -8.74 -4.58
CA PHE A 29 2.03 -7.34 -4.22
C PHE A 29 3.43 -6.93 -3.78
N LYS A 30 4.16 -7.79 -3.05
CA LYS A 30 5.56 -7.53 -2.71
C LYS A 30 6.43 -7.41 -3.96
N GLU A 31 6.28 -8.33 -4.91
CA GLU A 31 7.04 -8.26 -6.16
C GLU A 31 6.71 -7.00 -6.96
N MET A 32 5.42 -6.67 -7.08
CA MET A 32 4.96 -5.48 -7.80
C MET A 32 5.50 -4.20 -7.16
N LEU A 33 5.46 -4.10 -5.82
CA LEU A 33 6.00 -2.96 -5.08
C LEU A 33 7.54 -2.88 -5.12
N ASN A 34 8.23 -4.00 -5.25
CA ASN A 34 9.69 -4.03 -5.40
C ASN A 34 10.14 -3.69 -6.83
N LYS A 35 9.37 -4.09 -7.86
CA LYS A 35 9.66 -3.84 -9.28
C LYS A 35 9.28 -2.42 -9.68
N ASP A 36 8.03 -2.03 -9.45
CA ASP A 36 7.45 -0.79 -9.98
C ASP A 36 7.39 0.35 -8.95
N GLY A 37 7.52 0.01 -7.66
CA GLY A 37 7.39 0.97 -6.56
C GLY A 37 5.93 1.31 -6.25
N LEU A 38 5.72 2.42 -5.54
CA LEU A 38 4.36 2.95 -5.33
C LEU A 38 3.92 3.73 -6.57
N THR A 39 2.97 3.19 -7.32
CA THR A 39 2.35 3.80 -8.49
C THR A 39 0.84 3.87 -8.30
N ASP A 40 0.17 4.67 -9.12
CA ASP A 40 -1.30 4.77 -9.04
C ASP A 40 -1.97 3.43 -9.38
N GLU A 41 -1.31 2.57 -10.17
CA GLU A 41 -1.77 1.22 -10.52
C GLU A 41 -1.61 0.25 -9.36
N THR A 42 -0.41 0.15 -8.77
CA THR A 42 -0.15 -0.76 -7.62
C THR A 42 -1.05 -0.43 -6.44
N THR A 43 -1.30 0.85 -6.21
CA THR A 43 -2.16 1.32 -5.12
C THR A 43 -3.64 1.05 -5.36
N GLN A 44 -4.11 1.17 -6.61
CA GLN A 44 -5.48 0.79 -6.97
C GLN A 44 -5.72 -0.71 -6.84
N GLU A 45 -4.75 -1.54 -7.26
CA GLU A 45 -4.87 -2.99 -7.14
C GLU A 45 -4.94 -3.45 -5.69
N ILE A 46 -4.09 -2.91 -4.81
CA ILE A 46 -4.11 -3.27 -3.38
C ILE A 46 -5.39 -2.77 -2.72
N HIS A 47 -5.89 -1.59 -3.08
CA HIS A 47 -7.18 -1.10 -2.60
C HIS A 47 -8.33 -2.02 -3.05
N LYS A 48 -8.37 -2.40 -4.33
CA LYS A 48 -9.38 -3.33 -4.86
C LYS A 48 -9.33 -4.67 -4.14
N ALA A 49 -8.13 -5.25 -4.01
CA ALA A 49 -7.94 -6.50 -3.29
C ALA A 49 -8.45 -6.40 -1.85
N LEU A 50 -8.14 -5.31 -1.16
CA LEU A 50 -8.61 -5.10 0.22
C LEU A 50 -10.13 -4.97 0.32
N THR A 51 -10.78 -4.34 -0.67
CA THR A 51 -12.26 -4.23 -0.71
C THR A 51 -12.96 -5.52 -1.11
N VAL A 52 -12.29 -6.38 -1.87
CA VAL A 52 -12.83 -7.69 -2.31
C VAL A 52 -12.71 -8.73 -1.19
N LEU A 53 -11.78 -8.53 -0.25
CA LEU A 53 -11.65 -9.44 0.89
C LEU A 53 -12.95 -9.51 1.69
N PRO A 54 -13.46 -10.73 1.97
CA PRO A 54 -14.63 -10.91 2.81
C PRO A 54 -14.33 -10.40 4.22
N LYS A 55 -15.31 -9.77 4.86
CA LYS A 55 -15.19 -9.27 6.24
C LYS A 55 -14.79 -10.36 7.24
N GLU A 56 -15.11 -11.61 6.95
CA GLU A 56 -14.77 -12.80 7.73
C GLU A 56 -13.26 -13.10 7.79
N SER A 57 -12.48 -12.59 6.83
CA SER A 57 -11.01 -12.67 6.86
C SER A 57 -10.39 -11.72 7.90
N PHE A 58 -11.18 -10.81 8.45
CA PHE A 58 -10.78 -9.88 9.50
C PHE A 58 -11.33 -10.36 10.85
N SER A 59 -10.56 -10.19 11.92
CA SER A 59 -11.01 -10.57 13.27
C SER A 59 -12.20 -9.73 13.76
N SER A 60 -12.45 -8.56 13.16
CA SER A 60 -13.58 -7.69 13.49
C SER A 60 -13.82 -6.64 12.40
N ASP A 61 -15.05 -6.09 12.35
CA ASP A 61 -15.40 -4.94 11.48
C ASP A 61 -14.52 -3.72 11.74
N TRP A 62 -14.11 -3.51 13.01
CA TRP A 62 -13.18 -2.45 13.37
C TRP A 62 -11.79 -2.66 12.76
N GLN A 63 -11.30 -3.91 12.72
CA GLN A 63 -10.02 -4.23 12.11
C GLN A 63 -10.07 -4.00 10.58
N HIS A 64 -11.17 -4.35 9.93
CA HIS A 64 -11.38 -4.04 8.51
C HIS A 64 -11.38 -2.52 8.26
N ALA A 65 -12.08 -1.74 9.08
CA ALA A 65 -12.07 -0.28 9.00
C ALA A 65 -10.67 0.31 9.24
N LYS A 66 -9.94 -0.23 10.21
CA LYS A 66 -8.55 0.16 10.52
C LYS A 66 -7.62 -0.06 9.32
N PHE A 67 -7.67 -1.23 8.69
CA PHE A 67 -6.83 -1.50 7.52
C PHE A 67 -7.16 -0.57 6.34
N ASN A 68 -8.45 -0.26 6.12
CA ASN A 68 -8.85 0.73 5.12
C ASN A 68 -8.30 2.14 5.44
N MET A 69 -8.38 2.56 6.71
CA MET A 69 -7.84 3.85 7.14
C MET A 69 -6.32 3.92 7.03
N ASP A 70 -5.62 2.86 7.45
CA ASP A 70 -4.16 2.76 7.37
C ASP A 70 -3.69 2.83 5.91
N LEU A 71 -4.36 2.10 5.00
CA LEU A 71 -4.10 2.16 3.57
C LEU A 71 -4.33 3.57 3.03
N ALA A 72 -5.48 4.18 3.32
CA ALA A 72 -5.79 5.54 2.88
C ALA A 72 -4.76 6.57 3.39
N GLY A 73 -4.27 6.41 4.62
CA GLY A 73 -3.21 7.23 5.21
C GLY A 73 -1.89 7.12 4.46
N ILE A 74 -1.44 5.90 4.15
CA ILE A 74 -0.22 5.65 3.38
C ILE A 74 -0.33 6.25 1.97
N LEU A 75 -1.47 6.04 1.30
CA LEU A 75 -1.72 6.61 -0.04
C LEU A 75 -1.72 8.13 -0.04
N ARG A 76 -2.35 8.75 0.96
CA ARG A 76 -2.36 10.22 1.10
C ARG A 76 -0.95 10.75 1.34
N GLN A 77 -0.18 10.12 2.22
CA GLN A 77 1.21 10.51 2.46
C GLN A 77 2.06 10.42 1.18
N TRP A 78 1.91 9.34 0.41
CA TRP A 78 2.60 9.18 -0.86
C TRP A 78 2.18 10.22 -1.91
N ARG A 79 0.87 10.46 -2.08
CA ARG A 79 0.37 11.50 -3.00
C ARG A 79 0.90 12.88 -2.63
N LEU A 80 0.98 13.20 -1.34
CA LEU A 80 1.58 14.44 -0.85
C LEU A 80 3.08 14.51 -1.15
N SER A 81 3.83 13.41 -0.97
CA SER A 81 5.24 13.33 -1.37
C SER A 81 5.41 13.61 -2.87
N LYS A 82 4.62 12.94 -3.72
CA LYS A 82 4.59 13.12 -5.18
C LYS A 82 4.22 14.55 -5.58
N GLY A 83 3.22 15.15 -4.92
CA GLY A 83 2.77 16.52 -5.15
C GLY A 83 3.79 17.57 -4.72
N SER A 84 4.42 17.39 -3.55
CA SER A 84 5.41 18.33 -3.00
C SER A 84 6.65 18.48 -3.92
N LYS A 85 7.03 17.40 -4.62
CA LYS A 85 8.10 17.43 -5.64
C LYS A 85 7.80 18.39 -6.79
N LYS A 86 6.52 18.64 -7.11
CA LYS A 86 6.11 19.61 -8.15
C LYS A 86 6.14 21.07 -7.66
N PHE A 87 6.06 21.31 -6.35
CA PHE A 87 6.06 22.67 -5.78
C PHE A 87 7.45 23.24 -5.49
N LYS A 88 8.52 22.44 -5.49
CA LYS A 88 9.89 22.90 -5.16
C LYS A 88 10.58 23.76 -6.23
N ARG A 89 9.88 24.21 -7.29
CA ARG A 89 10.48 24.96 -8.41
C ARG A 89 9.85 26.34 -8.65
N SER A 90 9.34 26.98 -7.61
CA SER A 90 8.92 28.40 -7.66
C SER A 90 9.51 29.18 -6.49
N ARG A 91 10.82 29.37 -6.49
CA ARG A 91 11.47 30.47 -5.79
C ARG A 91 12.81 30.75 -6.42
#